data_AF-A0A495R679-F1
#
_entry.id   AF-A0A495R679-F1
#
_cell.length_a   1.000
_cell.length_b   1.000
_cell.length_c   1.000
_cell.angle_alpha   90.00
_cell.angle_beta   90.00
_cell.angle_gamma   90.00
#
_symmetry.space_group_name_H-M   'P 1'
#
loop_
_entity.id
_entity.type
_entity.pdbx_description
1 polymer ?
#
loop_
_entity_poly.entity_id
_entity_poly.type
_entity_poly.pdbx_seq_one_letter_code
_entity_poly.pdbx_strand_id
1 'polypeptide(L)' 'MGDYAKRSRASKLKCITCNSPVVVTVDEEYVCVECGETPIESATQA' A
#
# COMPACT_ATOMS: atom_id res chain seq x y z
N MET A 1 -2.82 24.77 14.34
CA MET A 1 -3.81 23.65 14.32
C MET A 1 -4.04 23.29 12.86
N GLY A 2 -3.88 22.07 12.33
CA GLY A 2 -3.58 20.77 12.91
C GLY A 2 -4.16 19.71 11.97
N ASP A 3 -3.32 18.83 11.43
CA ASP A 3 -3.75 17.53 10.93
C ASP A 3 -2.77 16.51 11.49
N TYR A 4 -2.98 16.16 12.76
CA TYR A 4 -2.34 14.98 13.32
C TYR A 4 -2.71 13.81 12.42
N ALA A 5 -1.71 13.15 11.83
CA ALA A 5 -1.92 11.98 11.00
C ALA A 5 -2.85 11.01 11.74
N LYS A 6 -4.10 10.88 11.24
CA LYS A 6 -5.06 9.91 11.79
C LYS A 6 -4.42 8.53 11.71
N ARG A 7 -4.62 7.72 12.74
CA ARG A 7 -4.08 6.35 12.85
C ARG A 7 -4.33 5.64 11.51
N SER A 8 -3.27 5.47 10.70
CA SER A 8 -3.33 4.54 9.58
C SER A 8 -3.54 3.19 10.20
N ARG A 9 -4.78 2.70 10.11
CA ARG A 9 -5.17 1.41 10.66
C ARG A 9 -4.33 0.34 9.97
N ALA A 10 -3.35 -0.19 10.70
CA ALA A 10 -2.76 -1.52 10.60
C ALA A 10 -2.25 -2.06 9.25
N SER A 11 -2.30 -1.33 8.14
CA SER A 11 -1.70 -1.79 6.88
C SER A 11 -0.22 -1.47 6.86
N LYS A 12 0.64 -2.50 6.86
CA LYS A 12 2.10 -2.37 6.75
C LYS A 12 2.53 -1.71 5.43
N LEU A 13 1.69 -1.77 4.40
CA LEU A 13 1.97 -1.29 3.05
C LEU A 13 0.81 -0.46 2.50
N LYS A 14 1.16 0.60 1.78
CA LYS A 14 0.25 1.54 1.14
C LYS A 14 0.65 1.76 -0.32
N CYS A 15 -0.33 2.03 -1.16
CA CYS A 15 -0.12 2.45 -2.54
C CYS A 15 0.42 3.88 -2.56
N ILE A 16 1.48 4.13 -3.33
CA ILE A 16 2.06 5.47 -3.46
C ILE A 16 1.15 6.44 -4.22
N THR A 17 0.41 5.93 -5.21
CA THR A 17 -0.52 6.71 -6.02
C THR A 17 -1.74 7.16 -5.22
N CYS A 18 -2.40 6.22 -4.53
CA CYS A 18 -3.68 6.49 -3.86
C CYS A 18 -3.55 6.78 -2.36
N ASN A 19 -2.39 6.49 -1.74
CA ASN A 19 -2.23 6.46 -0.29
C ASN A 19 -3.21 5.50 0.44
N SER A 20 -3.78 4.57 -0.33
CA SER A 20 -4.76 3.58 0.11
C SER A 20 -4.05 2.29 0.54
N PRO A 21 -4.67 1.48 1.43
CA PRO A 21 -4.04 0.26 1.92
C PRO A 21 -3.85 -0.79 0.82
N VAL A 22 -2.80 -1.58 0.96
CA VAL A 22 -2.45 -2.67 0.04
C VAL A 22 -2.78 -4.00 0.71
N VAL A 23 -3.31 -4.93 -0.06
CA VAL A 23 -3.62 -6.31 0.36
C VAL A 23 -2.72 -7.30 -0.37
N VAL A 24 -2.51 -8.46 0.25
CA VAL A 24 -1.79 -9.57 -0.38
C VAL A 24 -2.83 -10.53 -0.96
N THR A 25 -2.72 -10.84 -2.25
CA THR A 25 -3.57 -11.81 -2.93
C THR A 25 -3.14 -13.24 -2.58
N VAL A 26 -3.93 -14.22 -3.01
CA VAL A 26 -3.60 -15.65 -2.82
C VAL A 26 -2.35 -16.08 -3.60
N ASP A 27 -2.02 -15.34 -4.66
CA ASP A 27 -0.82 -15.50 -5.49
C ASP A 27 0.41 -14.75 -4.91
N GLU A 28 0.33 -14.30 -3.65
CA GLU A 28 1.38 -13.54 -2.95
C GLU A 28 1.70 -12.18 -3.59
N GLU A 29 0.79 -11.63 -4.40
CA GLU A 29 0.93 -10.32 -5.02
C GLU A 29 0.35 -9.20 -4.16
N TYR A 30 1.02 -8.07 -4.15
CA TYR A 30 0.59 -6.89 -3.40
C TYR A 30 -0.24 -5.98 -4.30
N VAL A 31 -1.52 -5.85 -4.01
CA VAL A 31 -2.48 -5.09 -4.83
C VAL A 31 -3.16 -3.99 -4.01
N CYS A 32 -3.23 -2.79 -4.59
CA CYS A 32 -3.96 -1.67 -4.00
C CYS A 32 -5.48 -1.92 -4.03
N VAL A 33 -6.16 -1.71 -2.89
CA VAL A 33 -7.61 -1.94 -2.82
C VAL A 33 -8.46 -0.93 -3.61
N GLU A 34 -7.87 0.18 -4.05
CA GLU A 34 -8.60 1.24 -4.75
C GLU A 34 -8.30 1.29 -6.24
N CYS A 35 -7.03 1.36 -6.63
CA CYS A 35 -6.65 1.45 -8.05
C CYS A 35 -6.30 0.10 -8.68
N GLY A 36 -6.11 -0.96 -7.89
CA GLY A 36 -5.67 -2.26 -8.40
C GLY A 36 -4.21 -2.30 -8.88
N GLU A 37 -3.47 -1.20 -8.74
CA GLU A 37 -2.03 -1.19 -9.05
C GLU A 37 -1.28 -2.08 -8.06
N THR A 38 -0.15 -2.61 -8.51
CA THR A 38 0.82 -3.35 -7.70
C THR A 38 1.93 -2.41 -7.24
N PRO A 39 1.82 -1.75 -6.07
CA PRO A 39 2.76 -0.70 -5.67
C PRO A 39 4.11 -1.24 -5.19
N ILE A 40 4.28 -2.57 -5.17
CA ILE A 40 5.56 -3.21 -4.84
C ILE A 40 6.10 -3.82 -6.12
N GLU A 41 6.75 -2.99 -6.93
CA GLU A 41 7.78 -3.51 -7.81
C GLU A 41 8.90 -3.98 -6.87
N SER A 42 9.20 -5.28 -6.89
CA SER A 42 10.36 -5.82 -6.18
C SER A 42 11.57 -5.03 -6.65
N ALA A 43 11.97 -4.00 -5.90
CA ALA A 43 13.21 -3.32 -6.13
C ALA A 43 14.29 -4.37 -5.89
N THR A 44 14.70 -5.03 -6.96
CA THR A 44 15.91 -5.84 -7.01
C THR A 44 17.05 -4.86 -6.73
N GLN A 45 17.31 -4.61 -5.45
CA GLN A 45 18.55 -4.01 -5.01
C GLN A 45 19.61 -5.08 -5.28
N ALA A 46 20.27 -4.90 -6.43
CA ALA A 46 21.47 -5.61 -6.83
C ALA A 46 22.64 -5.27 -5.90
#